data_AF-A0A957NQP4-F1
#
_entry.id   AF-A0A957NQP4-F1
#
_cell.length_a   1.000
_cell.length_b   1.000
_cell.length_c   1.000
_cell.angle_alpha   90.00
_cell.angle_beta   90.00
_cell.angle_gamma   90.00
#
_symmetry.space_group_name_H-M   'P 1'
#
loop_
_entity.id
_entity.type
_entity.pdbx_description
1 polymer ?
#
loop_
_entity_poly.entity_id
_entity_poly.type
_entity_poly.pdbx_seq_one_letter_code
_entity_poly.pdbx_strand_id
1 'polypeptide(L)'
;MRPNIVFAFADDWGRYASAYRPHEGPNSLNQLIETPNFDRIAGEGALFCNAFVPAPSCTPCRSSVLSGQYFWQTGLGAILQGAVW
;
A
#
# COMPACT_ATOMS: atom_id res chain seq x y z
N MET A 1 -12.50 1.29 -26.29
CA MET A 1 -11.88 2.42 -25.58
C MET A 1 -10.75 1.90 -24.71
N ARG A 2 -9.64 2.64 -24.55
CA ARG A 2 -8.53 2.28 -23.65
C ARG A 2 -8.52 3.26 -22.48
N PRO A 3 -8.76 2.82 -21.23
CA PRO A 3 -8.77 3.73 -20.09
C PRO A 3 -7.36 4.24 -19.77
N ASN A 4 -7.29 5.41 -19.14
CA ASN A 4 -6.06 5.89 -18.52
C ASN A 4 -5.94 5.28 -17.13
N ILE A 5 -4.73 4.83 -16.76
CA ILE A 5 -4.46 4.21 -15.45
C ILE A 5 -3.40 5.05 -14.75
N VAL A 6 -3.68 5.44 -13.50
CA VAL A 6 -2.71 6.08 -12.59
C VAL A 6 -2.50 5.15 -11.41
N PHE A 7 -1.24 4.76 -11.16
CA PHE A 7 -0.85 4.00 -9.99
C PHE A 7 -0.10 4.91 -9.02
N ALA A 8 -0.73 5.26 -7.90
CA ALA A 8 -0.13 6.06 -6.83
C ALA A 8 0.27 5.14 -5.67
N PHE A 9 1.55 5.17 -5.30
CA PHE A 9 2.13 4.28 -4.28
C PHE A 9 3.06 5.07 -3.37
N ALA A 10 2.72 5.15 -2.09
CA ALA A 10 3.47 5.89 -1.08
C ALA A 10 4.39 4.97 -0.26
N ASP A 11 5.54 5.49 0.13
CA ASP A 11 6.51 4.78 0.96
C ASP A 11 6.11 4.86 2.44
N ASP A 12 6.26 3.76 3.17
CA ASP A 12 5.97 3.62 4.60
C ASP A 12 4.56 4.04 5.05
N TRP A 13 3.59 4.12 4.12
CA TRP A 13 2.20 4.39 4.46
C TRP A 13 1.51 3.12 4.96
N GLY A 14 1.35 3.02 6.29
CA GLY A 14 0.54 1.99 6.94
C GLY A 14 -0.98 2.15 6.69
N ARG A 15 -1.82 1.38 7.38
CA ARG A 15 -3.30 1.50 7.29
C ARG A 15 -3.82 2.72 8.08
N TYR A 16 -3.31 3.90 7.71
CA TYR A 16 -3.49 5.16 8.42
C TYR A 16 -4.11 6.24 7.52
N ALA A 17 -5.44 6.30 7.47
CA ALA A 17 -6.22 7.28 6.70
C ALA A 17 -7.63 7.41 7.31
N SER A 18 -8.24 8.60 7.25
CA SER A 18 -9.59 8.84 7.80
C SER A 18 -10.65 7.91 7.21
N ALA A 19 -10.50 7.50 5.95
CA ALA A 19 -11.36 6.51 5.30
C ALA A 19 -11.50 5.19 6.07
N TYR A 20 -10.55 4.82 6.93
CA TYR A 20 -10.61 3.59 7.73
C TYR A 20 -11.38 3.72 9.04
N ARG A 21 -11.72 4.95 9.51
CA ARG A 21 -12.45 5.18 10.77
C ARG A 21 -13.73 4.35 10.92
N PRO A 22 -14.59 4.19 9.89
CA PRO A 22 -15.83 3.43 10.03
C PRO A 22 -15.63 1.92 10.23
N HIS A 23 -14.41 1.42 9.98
CA HIS A 23 -14.06 0.01 10.03
C HIS A 23 -13.24 -0.34 11.28
N GLU A 24 -13.16 0.59 12.23
CA GLU A 24 -12.32 0.48 13.42
C GLU A 24 -13.07 0.94 14.68
N GLY A 25 -12.52 0.61 15.85
CA GLY A 25 -13.08 1.04 17.13
C GLY A 25 -12.91 2.55 17.39
N PRO A 26 -13.65 3.09 18.37
CA PRO A 26 -13.61 4.51 18.74
C PRO A 26 -12.25 5.00 19.24
N ASN A 27 -11.34 4.10 19.60
CA ASN A 27 -9.99 4.43 20.11
C ASN A 27 -8.89 4.23 19.06
N SER A 28 -9.21 4.11 17.77
CA SER A 28 -8.20 3.97 16.72
C SER A 28 -7.41 5.26 16.49
N LEU A 29 -6.14 5.13 16.10
CA LEU A 29 -5.31 6.25 15.62
C LEU A 29 -5.94 6.97 14.43
N ASN A 30 -6.72 6.27 13.58
CA ASN A 30 -7.39 6.89 12.43
C ASN A 30 -8.43 7.95 12.83
N GLN A 31 -8.88 7.98 14.09
CA GLN A 31 -9.75 9.04 14.60
C GLN A 31 -9.05 10.41 14.66
N LEU A 32 -7.72 10.45 14.58
CA LEU A 32 -6.91 11.67 14.65
C LEU A 32 -6.36 12.12 13.28
N ILE A 33 -6.52 11.30 12.23
CA ILE A 33 -5.88 11.50 10.92
C ILE A 33 -6.88 12.06 9.94
N GLU A 34 -6.59 13.19 9.29
CA GLU A 34 -7.45 13.78 8.25
C GLU A 34 -6.82 13.64 6.85
N THR A 35 -7.48 12.90 5.96
CA THR A 35 -7.04 12.65 4.58
C THR A 35 -8.16 12.87 3.55
N PRO A 36 -8.73 14.09 3.45
CA PRO A 36 -9.98 14.32 2.70
C PRO A 36 -9.90 13.95 1.20
N ASN A 37 -8.73 14.09 0.58
CA ASN A 37 -8.52 13.69 -0.82
C ASN A 37 -8.55 12.16 -1.00
N PHE A 38 -7.98 11.42 -0.06
CA PHE A 38 -8.01 9.96 -0.08
C PHE A 38 -9.42 9.45 0.24
N ASP A 39 -10.12 10.07 1.18
CA ASP A 39 -11.49 9.74 1.55
C ASP A 39 -12.44 9.86 0.36
N ARG A 40 -12.29 10.92 -0.45
CA ARG A 40 -13.04 11.09 -1.69
C ARG A 40 -12.80 9.93 -2.66
N ILE A 41 -11.55 9.54 -2.88
CA ILE A 41 -11.19 8.43 -3.79
C ILE A 41 -11.75 7.10 -3.25
N ALA A 42 -11.66 6.86 -1.95
CA ALA A 42 -12.20 5.66 -1.31
C ALA A 42 -13.73 5.57 -1.44
N GLY A 43 -14.44 6.69 -1.28
CA GLY A 43 -15.91 6.76 -1.42
C GLY A 43 -16.42 6.67 -2.86
N GLU A 44 -15.63 7.08 -3.85
CA GLU A 44 -15.94 6.95 -5.27
C GLU A 44 -15.55 5.57 -5.86
N GLY A 45 -14.84 4.75 -5.09
CA GLY A 45 -14.25 3.50 -5.56
C GLY A 45 -14.44 2.34 -4.59
N ALA A 46 -13.37 1.57 -4.40
CA ALA A 46 -13.33 0.44 -3.49
C ALA A 46 -12.20 0.62 -2.47
N LEU A 47 -12.52 0.46 -1.19
CA LEU A 47 -11.56 0.47 -0.09
C LEU A 47 -11.32 -0.96 0.39
N PHE A 48 -10.05 -1.38 0.40
CA PHE A 48 -9.66 -2.67 0.96
C PHE A 48 -9.27 -2.50 2.43
N CYS A 49 -10.02 -3.15 3.34
CA CYS A 49 -9.67 -3.21 4.76
C CYS A 49 -8.49 -4.16 5.05
N ASN A 50 -8.26 -5.12 4.15
CA ASN A 50 -7.22 -6.13 4.24
C ASN A 50 -6.40 -6.13 2.95
N ALA A 51 -5.37 -5.30 2.89
CA ALA A 51 -4.40 -5.25 1.79
C ALA A 51 -3.01 -5.55 2.34
N PHE A 52 -2.47 -6.72 1.99
CA PHE A 52 -1.19 -7.21 2.52
C PHE A 52 -0.07 -7.03 1.49
N VAL A 53 1.08 -6.55 1.95
CA VAL A 53 2.30 -6.48 1.13
C VAL A 53 3.05 -7.81 1.18
N PRO A 54 3.71 -8.22 0.09
CA PRO A 54 4.46 -9.48 0.03
C PRO A 54 5.74 -9.45 0.89
N ALA A 55 6.28 -8.26 1.16
CA ALA A 55 7.39 -8.04 2.08
C ALA A 55 7.29 -6.63 2.69
N PRO A 56 7.54 -6.46 4.00
CA PRO A 56 7.58 -5.15 4.65
C PRO A 56 8.95 -4.47 4.44
N SER A 57 9.40 -4.35 3.18
CA SER A 57 10.64 -3.67 2.81
C SER A 57 10.53 -3.11 1.38
N CYS A 58 11.12 -1.94 1.13
CA CYS A 58 10.82 -1.15 -0.06
C CYS A 58 11.19 -1.87 -1.37
N THR A 59 12.41 -2.41 -1.49
CA THR A 59 12.87 -3.12 -2.71
C THR A 59 12.05 -4.39 -2.99
N PRO A 60 11.90 -5.34 -2.06
CA PRO A 60 11.10 -6.55 -2.29
C PRO A 60 9.60 -6.29 -2.49
N CYS A 61 9.04 -5.26 -1.85
CA CYS A 61 7.64 -4.88 -2.08
C CYS A 61 7.45 -4.33 -3.50
N ARG A 62 8.28 -3.36 -3.91
CA ARG A 62 8.20 -2.72 -5.23
C ARG A 62 8.49 -3.70 -6.37
N SER A 63 9.44 -4.61 -6.20
CA SER A 63 9.74 -5.64 -7.20
C SER A 63 8.55 -6.58 -7.41
N SER A 64 7.86 -6.95 -6.33
CA SER A 64 6.64 -7.78 -6.42
C SER A 64 5.49 -7.03 -7.11
N VAL A 65 5.27 -5.76 -6.78
CA VAL A 65 4.24 -4.91 -7.41
C VAL A 65 4.47 -4.77 -8.91
N LEU A 66 5.72 -4.53 -9.34
CA LEU A 66 6.06 -4.32 -10.75
C LEU A 66 6.04 -5.61 -11.58
N SER A 67 6.43 -6.73 -10.98
CA SER A 67 6.52 -8.03 -11.68
C SER A 67 5.24 -8.87 -11.62
N GLY A 68 4.38 -8.63 -10.62
CA GLY A 68 3.26 -9.52 -10.31
C GLY A 68 3.68 -10.88 -9.73
N GLN A 69 4.93 -10.99 -9.26
CA GLN A 69 5.49 -12.21 -8.66
C GLN A 69 5.74 -12.01 -7.16
N TYR A 70 5.94 -13.10 -6.43
CA TYR A 70 6.41 -12.99 -5.06
C TYR A 70 7.88 -12.52 -5.02
N PHE A 71 8.25 -11.77 -3.98
CA PHE A 71 9.57 -11.12 -3.92
C PHE A 71 10.74 -12.10 -4.09
N TRP A 72 10.65 -13.32 -3.55
CA TRP A 72 11.71 -14.35 -3.68
C TRP A 72 11.91 -14.87 -5.12
N GLN A 73 10.99 -14.56 -6.03
CA GLN A 73 11.10 -14.89 -7.45
C GLN A 73 11.78 -13.77 -8.25
N THR A 74 12.03 -12.60 -7.63
CA THR A 74 12.53 -11.40 -8.31
C THR A 74 14.06 -11.25 -8.30
N GLY A 75 14.79 -12.27 -7.86
CA GLY A 75 16.26 -12.28 -7.83
C GLY A 75 16.83 -11.16 -6.96
N LEU A 76 17.67 -10.29 -7.52
CA LEU A 76 18.22 -9.13 -6.81
C LEU A 76 17.12 -8.17 -6.30
N GLY A 77 15.94 -8.17 -6.92
CA GLY A 77 14.78 -7.42 -6.45
C GLY A 77 14.22 -7.89 -5.10
N ALA A 78 14.69 -9.02 -4.57
CA ALA A 78 14.34 -9.50 -3.23
C ALA A 78 15.17 -8.82 -2.12
N ILE A 79 16.21 -8.08 -2.47
CA ILE A 79 17.25 -7.62 -1.54
C ILE A 79 17.19 -6.10 -1.40
N LEU A 80 17.02 -5.62 -0.17
CA LEU A 80 17.25 -4.21 0.15
C LEU A 80 18.76 -3.93 0.00
N GLN A 81 19.13 -2.93 -0.80
CA GLN A 81 20.53 -2.58 -1.09
C GLN A 81 21.47 -2.79 0.10
N GLY A 82 22.52 -3.58 -0.10
CA GLY A 82 23.60 -3.76 0.88
C GLY A 82 23.70 -5.14 1.54
N ALA A 83 22.76 -6.07 1.33
CA ALA A 83 22.98 -7.46 1.74
C ALA A 83 23.89 -8.17 0.72
N VAL A 84 25.20 -8.05 0.93
CA VAL A 84 26.20 -8.91 0.28
C VAL A 84 26.39 -10.12 1.17
N TRP A 85 25.99 -11.30 0.68
CA TRP A 85 26.27 -12.59 1.31
C TRP A 85 27.44 -13.26 0.59
#